data_AF-A0A922N1T6-F1
#
_entry.id   AF-A0A922N1T6-F1
#
_cell.length_a   1.000
_cell.length_b   1.000
_cell.length_c   1.000
_cell.angle_alpha   90.00
_cell.angle_beta   90.00
_cell.angle_gamma   90.00
#
_symmetry.space_group_name_H-M   'P 1'
#
loop_
_entity.id
_entity.type
_entity.pdbx_description
1 polymer ?
#
loop_
_entity_poly.entity_id
_entity_poly.type
_entity_poly.pdbx_seq_one_letter_code
_entity_poly.pdbx_strand_id
1 'polypeptide(L)'
;MVYYRTIPEIDNAFQRMVGLHDYLDPSHRPDGQHALELASLQPGQSVLDIGAGSGRLIADAKRVVGAGFCVAVDAVQGFLTIDIPWQLNRAGLTVHPQGTPQQQVHLLCANVTDGALHNRIAALPGAPETFDCIFALHLLNTIPADQRLQLLRDLRKLLKPTGRLIITMSARFTDIATMPAETTVPVQFRSTGHTEAPGSILLIQVTDTPRVPVPQGPSLPLRQVHFAIQMAPNRFWVTAAQQARDAAIAAGFLVDTSRPVGKGDCFGLPVLGRSPPQAVLDRTSNEEICAQLQDAVQHGYACIGRANETALRRIIPNWSSMSSSEQDYAMVMKMQTRAAHFAARVVEGNEDLPDGVLAELAEHKQLGAMVVLRKG
;
A
#
# COMPACT_ATOMS: atom_id res chain seq x y z
N MET A 1 15.06 -0.72 -1.16
CA MET A 1 13.88 -1.55 -1.50
C MET A 1 14.33 -2.96 -1.75
N VAL A 2 13.54 -3.95 -1.34
CA VAL A 2 13.78 -5.35 -1.66
C VAL A 2 12.77 -5.73 -2.74
N TYR A 3 13.26 -6.30 -3.85
CA TYR A 3 12.42 -6.82 -4.92
C TYR A 3 12.58 -8.32 -4.98
N TYR A 4 11.52 -9.01 -5.35
CA TYR A 4 11.54 -10.46 -5.45
C TYR A 4 11.33 -10.88 -6.90
N ARG A 5 12.20 -11.73 -7.42
CA ARG A 5 12.15 -12.23 -8.81
C ARG A 5 11.60 -13.64 -8.87
N THR A 6 11.87 -14.45 -7.86
CA THR A 6 11.57 -15.89 -7.86
C THR A 6 10.60 -16.27 -6.76
N ILE A 7 9.86 -17.37 -6.93
CA ILE A 7 8.96 -17.89 -5.89
C ILE A 7 9.71 -18.15 -4.57
N PRO A 8 10.90 -18.77 -4.54
CA PRO A 8 11.63 -18.95 -3.28
C PRO A 8 12.00 -17.65 -2.55
N GLU A 9 12.34 -16.58 -3.29
CA GLU A 9 12.59 -15.26 -2.69
C GLU A 9 11.33 -14.66 -2.06
N ILE A 10 10.21 -14.78 -2.77
CA ILE A 10 8.89 -14.32 -2.28
C ILE A 10 8.49 -15.12 -1.04
N ASP A 11 8.55 -16.45 -1.11
CA ASP A 11 8.18 -17.34 -0.02
C ASP A 11 9.02 -17.07 1.23
N ASN A 12 10.34 -16.95 1.10
CA ASN A 12 11.22 -16.59 2.21
C ASN A 12 10.86 -15.25 2.88
N ALA A 13 10.38 -14.28 2.09
CA ALA A 13 10.00 -12.97 2.62
C ALA A 13 8.66 -12.98 3.36
N PHE A 14 7.68 -13.74 2.87
CA PHE A 14 6.29 -13.66 3.33
C PHE A 14 5.79 -14.87 4.11
N GLN A 15 6.51 -16.00 4.12
CA GLN A 15 6.06 -17.24 4.78
C GLN A 15 5.77 -17.06 6.27
N ARG A 16 6.46 -16.14 6.96
CA ARG A 16 6.21 -15.82 8.38
C ARG A 16 4.88 -15.12 8.62
N MET A 17 4.27 -14.55 7.58
CA MET A 17 2.97 -13.90 7.65
C MET A 17 1.81 -14.87 7.39
N VAL A 18 2.06 -16.09 6.89
CA VAL A 18 1.02 -17.08 6.64
C VAL A 18 0.28 -17.41 7.94
N GLY A 19 -1.05 -17.36 7.90
CA GLY A 19 -1.92 -17.52 9.06
C GLY A 19 -1.99 -16.29 9.97
N LEU A 20 -1.24 -15.23 9.69
CA LEU A 20 -1.14 -14.02 10.52
C LEU A 20 -1.22 -12.72 9.70
N HIS A 21 -1.39 -12.79 8.39
CA HIS A 21 -1.21 -11.65 7.48
C HIS A 21 -2.09 -10.45 7.87
N ASP A 22 -3.40 -10.66 8.00
CA ASP A 22 -4.36 -9.62 8.37
C ASP A 22 -4.20 -9.11 9.81
N TYR A 23 -3.53 -9.89 10.65
CA TYR A 23 -3.20 -9.51 12.02
C TYR A 23 -1.92 -8.66 12.08
N LEU A 24 -0.90 -9.05 11.30
CA LEU A 24 0.39 -8.39 11.23
C LEU A 24 0.33 -7.07 10.45
N ASP A 25 -0.61 -6.94 9.51
CA ASP A 25 -0.75 -5.75 8.68
C ASP A 25 -2.15 -5.12 8.79
N PRO A 26 -2.52 -4.59 9.97
CA PRO A 26 -3.80 -3.93 10.16
C PRO A 26 -3.93 -2.67 9.29
N SER A 27 -2.82 -2.20 8.75
CA SER A 27 -2.67 -0.87 8.23
C SER A 27 -2.84 -0.81 6.70
N HIS A 28 -2.86 -1.94 5.99
CA HIS A 28 -3.40 -2.02 4.61
C HIS A 28 -4.92 -2.22 4.55
N ARG A 29 -5.59 -2.45 5.70
CA ARG A 29 -7.03 -2.70 5.73
C ARG A 29 -7.88 -1.60 5.08
N PRO A 30 -7.61 -0.30 5.25
CA PRO A 30 -8.40 0.74 4.61
C PRO A 30 -8.22 0.77 3.10
N ASP A 31 -7.06 0.38 2.59
CA ASP A 31 -6.78 0.43 1.15
C ASP A 31 -7.64 -0.58 0.38
N GLY A 32 -7.87 -1.78 0.94
CA GLY A 32 -8.80 -2.75 0.36
C GLY A 32 -10.25 -2.24 0.28
N GLN A 33 -10.73 -1.54 1.30
CA GLN A 33 -12.07 -0.96 1.30
C GLN A 33 -12.20 0.16 0.24
N HIS A 34 -11.25 1.09 0.21
CA HIS A 34 -11.23 2.15 -0.79
C HIS A 34 -11.13 1.59 -2.22
N ALA A 35 -10.38 0.51 -2.42
CA ALA A 35 -10.29 -0.16 -3.70
C ALA A 35 -11.64 -0.74 -4.14
N LEU A 36 -12.42 -1.34 -3.23
CA LEU A 36 -13.77 -1.83 -3.54
C LEU A 36 -14.74 -0.70 -3.88
N GLU A 37 -14.70 0.42 -3.15
CA GLU A 37 -15.50 1.61 -3.44
C GLU A 37 -15.21 2.15 -4.84
N LEU A 38 -13.91 2.34 -5.16
CA LEU A 38 -13.45 2.77 -6.47
C LEU A 38 -13.75 1.75 -7.56
N ALA A 39 -13.74 0.47 -7.22
CA ALA A 39 -14.16 -0.56 -8.15
C ALA A 39 -15.66 -0.43 -8.44
N SER A 40 -16.55 -0.09 -7.52
CA SER A 40 -17.99 0.00 -7.84
C SER A 40 -18.48 -1.28 -8.55
N LEU A 41 -18.08 -2.45 -8.01
CA LEU A 41 -18.37 -3.77 -8.57
C LEU A 41 -19.87 -3.98 -8.77
N GLN A 42 -20.24 -4.69 -9.83
CA GLN A 42 -21.62 -5.04 -10.15
C GLN A 42 -21.84 -6.55 -10.09
N PRO A 43 -23.05 -7.02 -9.75
CA PRO A 43 -23.40 -8.43 -9.84
C PRO A 43 -23.06 -9.04 -11.21
N GLY A 44 -22.48 -10.24 -11.21
CA GLY A 44 -22.08 -10.97 -12.40
C GLY A 44 -20.72 -10.59 -13.00
N GLN A 45 -20.05 -9.55 -12.51
CA GLN A 45 -18.73 -9.14 -13.01
C GLN A 45 -17.63 -10.17 -12.69
N SER A 46 -16.64 -10.28 -13.57
CA SER A 46 -15.43 -11.04 -13.33
C SER A 46 -14.33 -10.20 -12.66
N VAL A 47 -13.74 -10.74 -11.60
CA VAL A 47 -12.73 -10.08 -10.77
C VAL A 47 -11.47 -10.93 -10.66
N LEU A 48 -10.33 -10.29 -10.85
CA LEU A 48 -9.00 -10.88 -10.65
C LEU A 48 -8.26 -10.09 -9.57
N ASP A 49 -7.83 -10.75 -8.51
CA ASP A 49 -7.02 -10.16 -7.43
C ASP A 49 -5.60 -10.73 -7.50
N ILE A 50 -4.63 -9.86 -7.81
CA ILE A 50 -3.24 -10.22 -8.04
C ILE A 50 -2.40 -9.79 -6.83
N GLY A 51 -1.70 -10.74 -6.20
CA GLY A 51 -1.08 -10.54 -4.90
C GLY A 51 -2.15 -10.53 -3.80
N ALA A 52 -3.05 -11.52 -3.83
CA ALA A 52 -4.27 -11.54 -3.03
C ALA A 52 -4.01 -11.61 -1.51
N GLY A 53 -2.82 -11.99 -1.07
CA GLY A 53 -2.47 -12.09 0.35
C GLY A 53 -3.46 -12.98 1.09
N SER A 54 -4.05 -12.46 2.17
CA SER A 54 -5.06 -13.19 2.96
C SER A 54 -6.39 -13.47 2.24
N GLY A 55 -6.64 -12.86 1.08
CA GLY A 55 -7.89 -13.01 0.34
C GLY A 55 -9.04 -12.19 0.86
N ARG A 56 -8.80 -11.22 1.76
CA ARG A 56 -9.86 -10.34 2.25
C ARG A 56 -10.56 -9.59 1.12
N LEU A 57 -9.78 -8.99 0.21
CA LEU A 57 -10.30 -8.21 -0.90
C LEU A 57 -11.12 -9.07 -1.87
N ILE A 58 -10.60 -10.23 -2.30
CA ILE A 58 -11.36 -11.13 -3.18
C ILE A 58 -12.62 -11.69 -2.52
N ALA A 59 -12.61 -11.95 -1.20
CA ALA A 59 -13.79 -12.41 -0.48
C ALA A 59 -14.89 -11.34 -0.45
N ASP A 60 -14.52 -10.09 -0.19
CA ASP A 60 -15.45 -8.95 -0.21
C ASP A 60 -15.95 -8.69 -1.64
N ALA A 61 -15.08 -8.74 -2.65
CA ALA A 61 -15.47 -8.63 -4.05
C ALA A 61 -16.46 -9.74 -4.46
N LYS A 62 -16.21 -10.98 -4.03
CA LYS A 62 -17.07 -12.13 -4.34
C LYS A 62 -18.50 -11.96 -3.81
N ARG A 63 -18.64 -11.44 -2.58
CA ARG A 63 -19.97 -11.15 -2.01
C ARG A 63 -20.75 -10.13 -2.84
N VAL A 64 -20.07 -9.17 -3.46
CA VAL A 64 -20.71 -8.14 -4.31
C VAL A 64 -21.07 -8.70 -5.69
N VAL A 65 -20.15 -9.42 -6.34
CA VAL A 65 -20.39 -9.92 -7.71
C VAL A 65 -21.26 -11.17 -7.76
N GLY A 66 -21.43 -11.89 -6.64
CA GLY A 66 -22.25 -13.10 -6.57
C GLY A 66 -21.79 -14.16 -7.55
N ALA A 67 -22.64 -14.49 -8.53
CA ALA A 67 -22.34 -15.50 -9.56
C ALA A 67 -21.19 -15.12 -10.52
N GLY A 68 -20.69 -13.88 -10.43
CA GLY A 68 -19.51 -13.44 -11.16
C GLY A 68 -18.26 -14.28 -10.87
N PHE A 69 -17.34 -14.32 -11.82
CA PHE A 69 -16.14 -15.15 -11.75
C PHE A 69 -15.03 -14.45 -10.94
N CYS A 70 -14.50 -15.08 -9.89
CA CYS A 70 -13.45 -14.52 -9.04
C CYS A 70 -12.22 -15.41 -9.02
N VAL A 71 -11.05 -14.83 -9.23
CA VAL A 71 -9.74 -15.49 -9.08
C VAL A 71 -8.86 -14.69 -8.12
N ALA A 72 -8.27 -15.38 -7.16
CA ALA A 72 -7.14 -14.87 -6.38
C ALA A 72 -5.84 -15.54 -6.84
N VAL A 73 -4.85 -14.71 -7.16
CA VAL A 73 -3.51 -15.13 -7.54
C VAL A 73 -2.53 -14.64 -6.49
N ASP A 74 -1.71 -15.55 -5.97
CA ASP A 74 -0.59 -15.19 -5.11
C ASP A 74 0.58 -16.14 -5.37
N ALA A 75 1.81 -15.71 -5.06
CA ALA A 75 3.01 -16.53 -5.20
C ALA A 75 3.34 -17.30 -3.91
N VAL A 76 2.76 -16.92 -2.77
CA VAL A 76 2.96 -17.57 -1.48
C VAL A 76 1.94 -18.70 -1.32
N GLN A 77 2.40 -19.94 -1.35
CA GLN A 77 1.51 -21.10 -1.33
C GLN A 77 0.66 -21.17 -0.05
N GLY A 78 1.23 -20.75 1.10
CA GLY A 78 0.54 -20.72 2.39
C GLY A 78 -0.69 -19.82 2.40
N PHE A 79 -0.66 -18.68 1.72
CA PHE A 79 -1.83 -17.80 1.61
C PHE A 79 -3.00 -18.51 0.90
N LEU A 80 -2.70 -19.28 -0.15
CA LEU A 80 -3.73 -19.99 -0.92
C LEU A 80 -4.26 -21.25 -0.21
N THR A 81 -3.50 -21.86 0.68
CA THR A 81 -3.90 -23.09 1.39
C THR A 81 -4.43 -22.85 2.80
N ILE A 82 -4.11 -21.71 3.41
CA ILE A 82 -4.45 -21.40 4.80
C ILE A 82 -5.30 -20.13 4.88
N ASP A 83 -4.74 -18.97 4.52
CA ASP A 83 -5.38 -17.68 4.78
C ASP A 83 -6.63 -17.45 3.92
N ILE A 84 -6.53 -17.61 2.61
CA ILE A 84 -7.65 -17.38 1.69
C ILE A 84 -8.80 -18.36 1.96
N PRO A 85 -8.60 -19.69 2.11
CA PRO A 85 -9.68 -20.60 2.48
C PRO A 85 -10.34 -20.24 3.82
N TRP A 86 -9.56 -19.84 4.83
CA TRP A 86 -10.10 -19.40 6.12
C TRP A 86 -10.95 -18.13 5.97
N GLN A 87 -10.46 -17.14 5.22
CA GLN A 87 -11.16 -15.89 4.98
C GLN A 87 -12.46 -16.10 4.19
N LEU A 88 -12.43 -16.96 3.17
CA LEU A 88 -13.62 -17.36 2.41
C LEU A 88 -14.63 -18.09 3.30
N ASN A 89 -14.20 -19.03 4.14
CA ASN A 89 -15.10 -19.75 5.04
C ASN A 89 -15.83 -18.79 6.00
N ARG A 90 -15.11 -17.85 6.62
CA ARG A 90 -15.69 -16.79 7.47
C ARG A 90 -16.67 -15.90 6.70
N ALA A 91 -16.52 -15.82 5.39
CA ALA A 91 -17.38 -15.08 4.50
C ALA A 91 -18.63 -15.85 4.04
N GLY A 92 -18.77 -17.13 4.38
CA GLY A 92 -19.80 -18.02 3.82
C GLY A 92 -19.51 -18.41 2.36
N LEU A 93 -18.24 -18.31 1.95
CA LEU A 93 -17.72 -18.60 0.62
C LEU A 93 -16.82 -19.85 0.69
N THR A 94 -16.48 -20.41 -0.47
CA THR A 94 -15.63 -21.60 -0.57
C THR A 94 -14.60 -21.47 -1.68
N VAL A 95 -13.62 -22.36 -1.69
CA VAL A 95 -12.68 -22.50 -2.80
C VAL A 95 -13.28 -23.42 -3.85
N HIS A 96 -13.19 -23.05 -5.14
CA HIS A 96 -13.59 -23.94 -6.23
C HIS A 96 -12.83 -25.29 -6.15
N PRO A 97 -13.47 -26.45 -6.39
CA PRO A 97 -14.85 -26.65 -6.88
C PRO A 97 -15.90 -26.88 -5.78
N GLN A 98 -15.62 -26.50 -4.53
CA GLN A 98 -16.42 -26.92 -3.36
C GLN A 98 -17.72 -26.12 -3.17
N GLY A 99 -18.11 -25.25 -4.10
CA GLY A 99 -19.27 -24.37 -3.95
C GLY A 99 -20.03 -24.11 -5.24
N THR A 100 -21.14 -23.38 -5.09
CA THR A 100 -21.88 -22.86 -6.24
C THR A 100 -21.11 -21.70 -6.91
N PRO A 101 -21.43 -21.33 -8.16
CA PRO A 101 -20.87 -20.14 -8.78
C PRO A 101 -21.01 -18.87 -7.94
N GLN A 102 -22.01 -18.78 -7.06
CA GLN A 102 -22.22 -17.63 -6.16
C GLN A 102 -21.27 -17.62 -4.96
N GLN A 103 -20.72 -18.78 -4.57
CA GLN A 103 -19.95 -18.95 -3.34
C GLN A 103 -18.48 -19.17 -3.59
N GLN A 104 -18.10 -19.67 -4.78
CA GLN A 104 -16.73 -20.12 -5.00
C GLN A 104 -15.79 -19.05 -5.56
N VAL A 105 -14.54 -19.11 -5.11
CA VAL A 105 -13.41 -18.35 -5.65
C VAL A 105 -12.35 -19.34 -6.16
N HIS A 106 -11.77 -19.06 -7.32
CA HIS A 106 -10.65 -19.84 -7.88
C HIS A 106 -9.34 -19.33 -7.31
N LEU A 107 -8.42 -20.24 -6.99
CA LEU A 107 -7.11 -19.92 -6.47
C LEU A 107 -6.03 -20.35 -7.46
N LEU A 108 -5.00 -19.52 -7.64
CA LEU A 108 -3.87 -19.82 -8.51
C LEU A 108 -2.55 -19.42 -7.83
N CYS A 109 -1.68 -20.40 -7.59
CA CYS A 109 -0.33 -20.17 -7.09
C CYS A 109 0.61 -19.79 -8.23
N ALA A 110 0.93 -18.51 -8.40
CA ALA A 110 1.77 -18.04 -9.50
C ALA A 110 2.55 -16.77 -9.16
N ASN A 111 3.77 -16.68 -9.71
CA ASN A 111 4.46 -15.40 -9.79
C ASN A 111 3.79 -14.53 -10.87
N VAL A 112 3.48 -13.30 -10.51
CA VAL A 112 2.73 -12.36 -11.37
C VAL A 112 3.55 -11.86 -12.56
N THR A 113 4.88 -12.01 -12.50
CA THR A 113 5.78 -11.70 -13.62
C THR A 113 6.11 -12.91 -14.49
N ASP A 114 5.51 -14.06 -14.21
CA ASP A 114 5.59 -15.25 -15.06
C ASP A 114 4.88 -14.99 -16.40
N GLY A 115 5.60 -15.13 -17.51
CA GLY A 115 5.04 -14.98 -18.86
C GLY A 115 3.92 -15.98 -19.18
N ALA A 116 3.82 -17.08 -18.44
CA ALA A 116 2.74 -18.06 -18.57
C ALA A 116 1.48 -17.70 -17.77
N LEU A 117 1.46 -16.62 -16.97
CA LEU A 117 0.34 -16.28 -16.09
C LEU A 117 -1.01 -16.24 -16.82
N HIS A 118 -1.06 -15.61 -17.99
CA HIS A 118 -2.29 -15.52 -18.80
C HIS A 118 -2.83 -16.92 -19.15
N ASN A 119 -1.97 -17.81 -19.64
CA ASN A 119 -2.36 -19.19 -20.00
C ASN A 119 -2.82 -19.98 -18.79
N ARG A 120 -2.18 -19.77 -17.63
CA ARG A 120 -2.54 -20.44 -16.38
C ARG A 120 -3.89 -19.96 -15.84
N ILE A 121 -4.22 -18.68 -15.98
CA ILE A 121 -5.55 -18.15 -15.67
C ILE A 121 -6.58 -18.72 -16.64
N ALA A 122 -6.29 -18.74 -17.95
CA ALA A 122 -7.20 -19.28 -18.97
C ALA A 122 -7.49 -20.78 -18.80
N ALA A 123 -6.56 -21.53 -18.19
CA ALA A 123 -6.75 -22.95 -17.88
C ALA A 123 -7.67 -23.21 -16.67
N LEU A 124 -8.05 -22.17 -15.89
CA LEU A 124 -8.99 -22.34 -14.79
C LEU A 124 -10.40 -22.64 -15.35
N PRO A 125 -11.13 -23.62 -14.78
CA PRO A 125 -12.47 -23.96 -15.25
C PRO A 125 -13.42 -22.75 -15.23
N GLY A 126 -14.00 -22.41 -16.39
CA GLY A 126 -14.94 -21.30 -16.52
C GLY A 126 -14.30 -19.90 -16.50
N ALA A 127 -12.97 -19.79 -16.58
CA ALA A 127 -12.32 -18.50 -16.64
C ALA A 127 -12.71 -17.72 -17.90
N PRO A 128 -13.06 -16.43 -17.78
CA PRO A 128 -13.21 -15.57 -18.93
C PRO A 128 -11.83 -15.24 -19.52
N GLU A 129 -11.79 -14.90 -20.80
CA GLU A 129 -10.56 -14.41 -21.44
C GLU A 129 -10.07 -13.09 -20.84
N THR A 130 -11.01 -12.28 -20.34
CA THR A 130 -10.76 -10.96 -19.75
C THR A 130 -11.67 -10.62 -18.58
N PHE A 131 -11.23 -9.69 -17.73
CA PHE A 131 -11.85 -9.33 -16.45
C PHE A 131 -12.50 -7.95 -16.48
N ASP A 132 -13.64 -7.79 -15.78
CA ASP A 132 -14.27 -6.48 -15.57
C ASP A 132 -13.46 -5.62 -14.59
N CYS A 133 -12.84 -6.26 -13.60
CA CYS A 133 -12.05 -5.60 -12.56
C CYS A 133 -10.79 -6.40 -12.23
N ILE A 134 -9.66 -5.70 -12.14
CA ILE A 134 -8.40 -6.27 -11.65
C ILE A 134 -7.93 -5.45 -10.44
N PHE A 135 -7.54 -6.10 -9.36
CA PHE A 135 -6.88 -5.51 -8.21
C PHE A 135 -5.40 -5.89 -8.17
N ALA A 136 -4.54 -4.92 -7.82
CA ALA A 136 -3.12 -5.13 -7.57
C ALA A 136 -2.65 -4.15 -6.47
N LEU A 137 -3.03 -4.42 -5.22
CA LEU A 137 -2.71 -3.54 -4.09
C LEU A 137 -1.39 -3.98 -3.43
N HIS A 138 -0.57 -3.00 -3.04
CA HIS A 138 0.74 -3.16 -2.39
C HIS A 138 1.69 -4.19 -3.05
N LEU A 139 1.49 -4.41 -4.35
CA LEU A 139 2.24 -5.38 -5.14
C LEU A 139 3.42 -4.73 -5.87
N LEU A 140 3.20 -3.59 -6.55
CA LEU A 140 4.18 -3.08 -7.52
C LEU A 140 5.54 -2.74 -6.89
N ASN A 141 5.56 -2.36 -5.61
CA ASN A 141 6.77 -2.09 -4.83
C ASN A 141 7.63 -3.34 -4.56
N THR A 142 7.05 -4.54 -4.62
CA THR A 142 7.76 -5.82 -4.49
C THR A 142 8.31 -6.35 -5.82
N ILE A 143 7.84 -5.77 -6.93
CA ILE A 143 8.24 -6.14 -8.29
C ILE A 143 9.50 -5.36 -8.72
N PRO A 144 10.51 -6.04 -9.31
CA PRO A 144 11.67 -5.37 -9.89
C PRO A 144 11.28 -4.30 -10.91
N ALA A 145 11.94 -3.13 -10.86
CA ALA A 145 11.56 -1.98 -11.68
C ALA A 145 11.52 -2.27 -13.19
N ASP A 146 12.45 -3.09 -13.67
CA ASP A 146 12.58 -3.56 -15.05
C ASP A 146 11.41 -4.44 -15.51
N GLN A 147 10.64 -5.03 -14.59
CA GLN A 147 9.52 -5.94 -14.89
C GLN A 147 8.15 -5.24 -14.78
N ARG A 148 8.06 -4.11 -14.08
CA ARG A 148 6.79 -3.41 -13.79
C ARG A 148 6.02 -2.96 -15.03
N LEU A 149 6.72 -2.45 -16.06
CA LEU A 149 6.08 -2.03 -17.31
C LEU A 149 5.41 -3.21 -18.01
N GLN A 150 6.13 -4.33 -18.10
CA GLN A 150 5.61 -5.54 -18.74
C GLN A 150 4.42 -6.11 -17.96
N LEU A 151 4.52 -6.18 -16.63
CA LEU A 151 3.41 -6.55 -15.76
C LEU A 151 2.15 -5.72 -16.03
N LEU A 152 2.28 -4.38 -16.06
CA LEU A 152 1.13 -3.51 -16.35
C LEU A 152 0.54 -3.77 -17.74
N ARG A 153 1.38 -4.01 -18.76
CA ARG A 153 0.91 -4.35 -20.11
C ARG A 153 0.18 -5.70 -20.13
N ASP A 154 0.61 -6.67 -19.35
CA ASP A 154 -0.04 -7.97 -19.27
C ASP A 154 -1.37 -7.91 -18.51
N LEU A 155 -1.43 -7.15 -17.41
CA LEU A 155 -2.69 -6.83 -16.73
C LEU A 155 -3.65 -6.08 -17.66
N ARG A 156 -3.14 -5.18 -18.53
CA ARG A 156 -3.94 -4.53 -19.55
C ARG A 156 -4.55 -5.54 -20.52
N LYS A 157 -3.81 -6.55 -20.96
CA LYS A 157 -4.35 -7.58 -21.87
C LYS A 157 -5.50 -8.36 -21.23
N LEU A 158 -5.36 -8.69 -19.94
CA LEU A 158 -6.36 -9.38 -19.14
C LEU A 158 -7.61 -8.56 -18.83
N LEU A 159 -7.61 -7.26 -19.08
CA LEU A 159 -8.74 -6.39 -18.78
C LEU A 159 -9.76 -6.35 -19.92
N LYS A 160 -11.06 -6.31 -19.65
CA LYS A 160 -12.07 -6.01 -20.69
C LYS A 160 -11.88 -4.58 -21.25
N PRO A 161 -12.37 -4.27 -22.47
CA PRO A 161 -12.32 -2.91 -23.01
C PRO A 161 -12.89 -1.84 -22.06
N THR A 162 -13.99 -2.17 -21.37
CA THR A 162 -14.64 -1.31 -20.36
C THR A 162 -14.21 -1.61 -18.92
N GLY A 163 -13.26 -2.54 -18.75
CA GLY A 163 -12.78 -2.95 -17.44
C GLY A 163 -11.90 -1.89 -16.80
N ARG A 164 -11.62 -2.09 -15.51
CA ARG A 164 -10.74 -1.23 -14.72
C ARG A 164 -9.71 -2.00 -13.92
N LEU A 165 -8.50 -1.47 -13.83
CA LEU A 165 -7.43 -1.93 -12.95
C LEU A 165 -7.29 -0.94 -11.80
N ILE A 166 -7.41 -1.41 -10.56
CA ILE A 166 -7.14 -0.64 -9.35
C ILE A 166 -5.78 -1.10 -8.81
N ILE A 167 -4.83 -0.18 -8.76
CA ILE A 167 -3.44 -0.48 -8.38
C ILE A 167 -2.88 0.61 -7.49
N THR A 168 -2.05 0.22 -6.52
CA THR A 168 -1.28 1.17 -5.70
C THR A 168 0.17 1.26 -6.18
N MET A 169 0.73 2.47 -6.18
CA MET A 169 2.14 2.71 -6.50
C MET A 169 2.76 3.63 -5.45
N SER A 170 3.84 3.17 -4.80
CA SER A 170 4.65 3.98 -3.88
C SER A 170 5.45 5.04 -4.66
N ALA A 171 5.60 6.23 -4.09
CA ALA A 171 6.46 7.25 -4.70
C ALA A 171 7.95 6.88 -4.54
N ARG A 172 8.72 7.12 -5.59
CA ARG A 172 10.15 6.83 -5.64
C ARG A 172 10.95 8.13 -5.76
N PHE A 173 12.01 8.26 -4.97
CA PHE A 173 12.87 9.45 -4.91
C PHE A 173 14.33 9.05 -5.08
N THR A 174 15.13 9.92 -5.70
CA THR A 174 16.56 9.69 -5.93
C THR A 174 17.31 11.02 -6.04
N ASP A 175 18.56 11.04 -5.60
CA ASP A 175 19.55 12.09 -5.87
C ASP A 175 20.45 11.73 -7.07
N ILE A 176 20.30 10.53 -7.63
CA ILE A 176 21.10 10.08 -8.76
C ILE A 176 20.59 10.77 -10.03
N ALA A 177 21.52 11.41 -10.75
CA ALA A 177 21.22 11.99 -12.05
C ALA A 177 20.60 10.95 -12.99
N THR A 178 19.52 11.32 -13.67
CA THR A 178 18.85 10.41 -14.60
C THR A 178 19.80 10.07 -15.75
N MET A 179 20.05 8.77 -15.94
CA MET A 179 20.88 8.28 -17.05
C MET A 179 20.23 8.66 -18.40
N PRO A 180 21.00 8.97 -19.46
CA PRO A 180 20.44 9.33 -20.76
C PRO A 180 19.43 8.33 -21.31
N ALA A 181 19.68 7.03 -21.10
CA ALA A 181 18.79 5.94 -21.51
C ALA A 181 17.46 5.87 -20.73
N GLU A 182 17.36 6.50 -19.56
CA GLU A 182 16.17 6.49 -18.69
C GLU A 182 15.38 7.81 -18.74
N THR A 183 15.81 8.79 -19.56
CA THR A 183 15.20 10.12 -19.63
C THR A 183 13.71 10.10 -19.99
N THR A 184 13.30 9.20 -20.88
CA THR A 184 11.90 9.00 -21.29
C THR A 184 11.19 7.89 -20.52
N VAL A 185 11.90 7.19 -19.63
CA VAL A 185 11.36 6.08 -18.84
C VAL A 185 10.70 6.67 -17.59
N PRO A 186 9.42 6.38 -17.31
CA PRO A 186 8.78 6.78 -16.06
C PRO A 186 9.55 6.30 -14.84
N VAL A 187 9.58 7.12 -13.79
CA VAL A 187 10.32 6.85 -12.54
C VAL A 187 10.01 5.46 -11.97
N GLN A 188 8.76 5.00 -12.08
CA GLN A 188 8.35 3.68 -11.60
C GLN A 188 9.11 2.52 -12.24
N PHE A 189 9.63 2.67 -13.46
CA PHE A 189 10.31 1.61 -14.21
C PHE A 189 11.83 1.78 -14.27
N ARG A 190 12.37 2.85 -13.68
CA ARG A 190 13.81 3.09 -13.64
C ARG A 190 14.50 2.12 -12.69
N SER A 191 15.62 1.59 -13.15
CA SER A 191 16.44 0.62 -12.42
C SER A 191 17.50 1.28 -11.55
N THR A 192 17.81 2.55 -11.82
CA THR A 192 18.66 3.39 -10.97
C THR A 192 18.15 3.40 -9.53
N GLY A 193 19.07 3.61 -8.58
CA GLY A 193 18.77 3.55 -7.15
C GLY A 193 17.70 4.58 -6.77
N HIS A 194 16.61 4.11 -6.16
CA HIS A 194 15.57 4.96 -5.60
C HIS A 194 15.24 4.50 -4.18
N THR A 195 14.70 5.42 -3.40
CA THR A 195 14.15 5.18 -2.06
C THR A 195 12.67 5.58 -2.03
N GLU A 196 11.96 5.21 -0.96
CA GLU A 196 10.54 5.48 -0.76
C GLU A 196 10.33 6.33 0.49
N ALA A 197 9.32 7.21 0.46
CA ALA A 197 9.05 8.10 1.60
C ALA A 197 8.09 7.45 2.60
N PRO A 198 8.35 7.54 3.92
CA PRO A 198 7.29 7.31 4.90
C PRO A 198 6.26 8.43 4.78
N GLY A 199 5.02 8.08 4.44
CA GLY A 199 3.90 9.00 4.38
C GLY A 199 3.43 9.39 5.79
N SER A 200 3.20 8.38 6.63
CA SER A 200 2.78 8.55 8.02
C SER A 200 3.43 7.51 8.93
N ILE A 201 3.56 7.83 10.22
CA ILE A 201 3.79 6.85 11.28
C ILE A 201 2.45 6.53 11.94
N LEU A 202 2.20 5.25 12.20
CA LEU A 202 1.02 4.73 12.86
C LEU A 202 1.43 4.22 14.23
N LEU A 203 0.69 4.63 15.25
CA LEU A 203 0.78 4.10 16.59
C LEU A 203 -0.33 3.10 16.80
N ILE A 204 0.05 1.90 17.21
CA ILE A 204 -0.86 0.77 17.34
C ILE A 204 -0.96 0.43 18.81
N GLN A 205 -2.20 0.43 19.29
CA GLN A 205 -2.56 -0.06 20.61
C GLN A 205 -2.94 -1.54 20.49
N VAL A 206 -2.53 -2.34 21.47
CA VAL A 206 -2.93 -3.73 21.57
C VAL A 206 -3.89 -3.88 22.75
N THR A 207 -5.03 -4.54 22.54
CA THR A 207 -6.00 -4.76 23.62
C THR A 207 -6.36 -6.24 23.69
N ASP A 208 -6.35 -6.80 24.90
CA ASP A 208 -6.66 -8.22 25.10
C ASP A 208 -8.11 -8.58 24.76
N THR A 209 -9.02 -7.60 24.76
CA THR A 209 -10.44 -7.77 24.44
C THR A 209 -10.90 -6.67 23.47
N PRO A 210 -11.63 -7.01 22.39
CA PRO A 210 -11.93 -8.37 21.92
C PRO A 210 -10.69 -9.09 21.36
N ARG A 211 -10.69 -10.42 21.37
CA ARG A 211 -9.65 -11.20 20.67
C ARG A 211 -10.00 -11.40 19.20
N VAL A 212 -8.99 -11.33 18.35
CA VAL A 212 -9.07 -11.50 16.89
C VAL A 212 -8.73 -12.95 16.54
N PRO A 213 -9.65 -13.70 15.91
CA PRO A 213 -9.34 -15.03 15.43
C PRO A 213 -8.36 -14.95 14.26
N VAL A 214 -7.47 -15.93 14.19
CA VAL A 214 -6.50 -16.11 13.10
C VAL A 214 -6.67 -17.51 12.50
N PRO A 215 -6.24 -17.75 11.25
CA PRO A 215 -6.32 -19.05 10.60
C PRO A 215 -5.75 -20.21 11.41
N GLN A 216 -4.68 -19.99 12.18
CA GLN A 216 -4.01 -21.01 12.96
C GLN A 216 -3.67 -20.51 14.36
N GLY A 217 -3.90 -21.36 15.37
CA GLY A 217 -3.56 -21.06 16.76
C GLY A 217 -4.68 -20.35 17.54
N PRO A 218 -4.38 -19.92 18.78
CA PRO A 218 -5.35 -19.20 19.61
C PRO A 218 -5.66 -17.82 19.02
N SER A 219 -6.84 -17.29 19.32
CA SER A 219 -7.16 -15.90 19.00
C SER A 219 -6.18 -14.95 19.69
N LEU A 220 -5.75 -13.93 18.96
CA LEU A 220 -4.74 -12.96 19.39
C LEU A 220 -5.41 -11.71 19.95
N PRO A 221 -4.71 -10.88 20.73
CA PRO A 221 -5.19 -9.54 21.11
C PRO A 221 -5.60 -8.71 19.89
N LEU A 222 -6.43 -7.69 20.05
CA LEU A 222 -6.76 -6.76 18.96
C LEU A 222 -5.60 -5.77 18.77
N ARG A 223 -5.12 -5.63 17.52
CA ARG A 223 -4.24 -4.54 17.10
C ARG A 223 -5.07 -3.46 16.42
N GLN A 224 -5.07 -2.25 16.97
CA GLN A 224 -5.81 -1.12 16.40
C GLN A 224 -4.90 0.08 16.22
N VAL A 225 -4.96 0.69 15.04
CA VAL A 225 -4.33 1.99 14.79
C VAL A 225 -5.05 3.02 15.66
N HIS A 226 -4.36 3.50 16.70
CA HIS A 226 -4.88 4.46 17.66
C HIS A 226 -4.58 5.89 17.22
N PHE A 227 -3.43 6.10 16.59
CA PHE A 227 -2.97 7.43 16.20
C PHE A 227 -2.13 7.39 14.94
N ALA A 228 -2.12 8.48 14.18
CA ALA A 228 -1.26 8.64 13.01
C ALA A 228 -0.58 10.00 12.99
N ILE A 229 0.68 10.03 12.56
CA ILE A 229 1.50 11.24 12.41
C ILE A 229 1.90 11.36 10.95
N GLN A 230 1.49 12.45 10.28
CA GLN A 230 1.93 12.72 8.92
C GLN A 230 3.42 13.07 8.90
N MET A 231 4.25 12.26 8.25
CA MET A 231 5.67 12.55 8.08
C MET A 231 5.91 13.38 6.82
N ALA A 232 5.40 12.91 5.68
CA ALA A 232 5.69 13.54 4.40
C ALA A 232 4.90 14.85 4.19
N PRO A 233 5.44 15.84 3.45
CA PRO A 233 4.68 17.00 3.03
C PRO A 233 3.63 16.64 1.98
N ASN A 234 2.52 17.40 1.93
CA ASN A 234 1.41 17.11 1.01
C ASN A 234 1.83 17.02 -0.47
N ARG A 235 2.86 17.79 -0.87
CA ARG A 235 3.37 17.78 -2.24
C ARG A 235 3.93 16.42 -2.67
N PHE A 236 4.37 15.57 -1.74
CA PHE A 236 4.84 14.23 -2.09
C PHE A 236 3.73 13.32 -2.60
N TRP A 237 2.48 13.45 -2.13
CA TRP A 237 1.36 12.72 -2.72
C TRP A 237 0.99 13.22 -4.12
N VAL A 238 1.24 14.51 -4.41
CA VAL A 238 1.13 15.04 -5.79
C VAL A 238 2.19 14.37 -6.68
N THR A 239 3.44 14.28 -6.19
CA THR A 239 4.51 13.53 -6.87
C THR A 239 4.14 12.07 -7.07
N ALA A 240 3.58 11.38 -6.06
CA ALA A 240 3.15 9.99 -6.17
C ALA A 240 2.09 9.81 -7.27
N ALA A 241 1.07 10.67 -7.29
CA ALA A 241 0.01 10.64 -8.28
C ALA A 241 0.55 10.90 -9.69
N GLN A 242 1.50 11.82 -9.85
CA GLN A 242 2.14 12.08 -11.15
C GLN A 242 2.97 10.88 -11.61
N GLN A 243 3.82 10.31 -10.76
CA GLN A 243 4.62 9.13 -11.09
C GLN A 243 3.75 7.93 -11.48
N ALA A 244 2.63 7.72 -10.77
CA ALA A 244 1.67 6.67 -11.09
C ALA A 244 0.98 6.93 -12.44
N ARG A 245 0.65 8.19 -12.75
CA ARG A 245 0.07 8.59 -14.04
C ARG A 245 1.04 8.36 -15.20
N ASP A 246 2.28 8.77 -15.06
CA ASP A 246 3.31 8.58 -16.10
C ASP A 246 3.54 7.10 -16.39
N ALA A 247 3.59 6.27 -15.33
CA ALA A 247 3.70 4.82 -15.44
C ALA A 247 2.50 4.20 -16.16
N ALA A 248 1.28 4.62 -15.82
CA ALA A 248 0.05 4.15 -16.46
C ALA A 248 0.00 4.50 -17.95
N ILE A 249 0.33 5.74 -18.33
CA ILE A 249 0.35 6.20 -19.72
C ILE A 249 1.37 5.39 -20.54
N ALA A 250 2.58 5.18 -20.02
CA ALA A 250 3.59 4.38 -20.69
C ALA A 250 3.20 2.90 -20.88
N ALA A 251 2.33 2.38 -20.01
CA ALA A 251 1.73 1.06 -20.13
C ALA A 251 0.47 1.03 -21.03
N GLY A 252 0.04 2.16 -21.58
CA GLY A 252 -1.11 2.28 -22.50
C GLY A 252 -2.46 2.36 -21.80
N PHE A 253 -2.50 2.81 -20.54
CA PHE A 253 -3.73 3.07 -19.80
C PHE A 253 -4.10 4.56 -19.81
N LEU A 254 -5.38 4.83 -19.60
CA LEU A 254 -5.88 6.11 -19.12
C LEU A 254 -6.05 6.06 -17.60
N VAL A 255 -5.76 7.16 -16.91
CA VAL A 255 -6.01 7.31 -15.48
C VAL A 255 -7.35 8.00 -15.29
N ASP A 256 -8.31 7.29 -14.71
CA ASP A 256 -9.66 7.79 -14.42
C ASP A 256 -9.66 8.64 -13.14
N THR A 257 -9.13 8.09 -12.05
CA THR A 257 -9.01 8.79 -10.77
C THR A 257 -7.78 8.33 -9.99
N SER A 258 -7.35 9.15 -9.02
CA SER A 258 -6.27 8.84 -8.11
C SER A 258 -6.62 9.27 -6.67
N ARG A 259 -6.16 8.50 -5.69
CA ARG A 259 -6.30 8.82 -4.27
C ARG A 259 -4.96 8.63 -3.54
N PRO A 260 -4.64 9.47 -2.53
CA PRO A 260 -3.49 9.27 -1.66
C PRO A 260 -3.54 7.93 -0.93
N VAL A 261 -2.39 7.28 -0.76
CA VAL A 261 -2.17 6.12 0.11
C VAL A 261 -1.12 6.49 1.18
N GLY A 262 -1.27 5.93 2.38
CA GLY A 262 -0.34 6.16 3.49
C GLY A 262 -0.47 7.53 4.16
N LYS A 263 -1.60 8.22 3.95
CA LYS A 263 -1.96 9.45 4.65
C LYS A 263 -2.80 9.10 5.88
N GLY A 264 -2.64 9.81 6.99
CA GLY A 264 -3.29 9.40 8.26
C GLY A 264 -4.82 9.50 8.26
N ASP A 265 -5.42 10.29 7.35
CA ASP A 265 -6.86 10.32 7.13
C ASP A 265 -7.40 9.07 6.41
N CYS A 266 -6.53 8.28 5.76
CA CYS A 266 -6.90 6.97 5.20
C CYS A 266 -7.41 5.98 6.27
N PHE A 267 -7.10 6.20 7.55
CA PHE A 267 -7.46 5.31 8.65
C PHE A 267 -8.78 5.69 9.34
N GLY A 268 -9.51 6.70 8.83
CA GLY A 268 -10.75 7.17 9.44
C GLY A 268 -10.56 7.88 10.78
N LEU A 269 -9.33 8.27 11.11
CA LEU A 269 -8.98 8.96 12.34
C LEU A 269 -9.41 10.45 12.27
N PRO A 270 -9.97 11.02 13.36
CA PRO A 270 -10.29 12.45 13.40
C PRO A 270 -9.01 13.28 13.30
N VAL A 271 -9.07 14.40 12.56
CA VAL A 271 -7.92 15.33 12.47
C VAL A 271 -7.83 16.13 13.76
N LEU A 272 -6.75 15.96 14.51
CA LEU A 272 -6.56 16.63 15.81
C LEU A 272 -5.85 17.97 15.67
N GLY A 273 -4.95 18.07 14.69
CA GLY A 273 -4.16 19.26 14.46
C GLY A 273 -3.66 19.34 13.02
N ARG A 274 -3.48 20.57 12.54
CA ARG A 274 -2.91 20.86 11.22
C ARG A 274 -1.69 21.74 11.40
N SER A 275 -0.69 21.53 10.54
CA SER A 275 0.46 22.42 10.45
C SER A 275 0.00 23.89 10.33
N PRO A 276 0.59 24.81 11.09
CA PRO A 276 0.35 26.24 10.92
C PRO A 276 0.61 26.71 9.47
N PRO A 277 0.08 27.88 9.06
CA PRO A 277 0.43 28.50 7.79
C PRO A 277 1.94 28.68 7.65
N GLN A 278 2.45 28.62 6.40
CA GLN A 278 3.90 28.73 6.14
C GLN A 278 4.51 30.01 6.73
N ALA A 279 3.80 31.14 6.63
CA ALA A 279 4.25 32.43 7.15
C ALA A 279 4.46 32.44 8.69
N VAL A 280 3.78 31.56 9.42
CA VAL A 280 3.98 31.35 10.86
C VAL A 280 5.23 30.49 11.05
N LEU A 281 5.27 29.32 10.40
CA LEU A 281 6.38 28.37 10.49
C LEU A 281 7.73 29.00 10.13
N ASP A 282 7.77 29.91 9.16
CA ASP A 282 8.99 30.61 8.76
C ASP A 282 9.62 31.43 9.90
N ARG A 283 8.80 31.91 10.86
CA ARG A 283 9.23 32.71 12.02
C ARG A 283 9.35 31.89 13.31
N THR A 284 8.79 30.69 13.33
CA THR A 284 8.87 29.75 14.46
C THR A 284 10.22 29.04 14.47
N SER A 285 10.84 28.89 15.64
CA SER A 285 12.10 28.15 15.79
C SER A 285 11.94 26.66 15.52
N ASN A 286 13.04 25.92 15.31
CA ASN A 286 12.95 24.47 15.14
C ASN A 286 12.49 23.76 16.43
N GLU A 287 12.88 24.26 17.59
CA GLU A 287 12.47 23.73 18.89
C GLU A 287 10.96 23.89 19.08
N GLU A 288 10.42 25.06 18.76
CA GLU A 288 8.98 25.33 18.81
C GLU A 288 8.19 24.49 17.80
N ILE A 289 8.72 24.29 16.58
CA ILE A 289 8.10 23.37 15.61
C ILE A 289 8.08 21.94 16.16
N CYS A 290 9.19 21.46 16.72
CA CYS A 290 9.26 20.12 17.30
C CYS A 290 8.31 19.93 18.49
N ALA A 291 8.20 20.92 19.38
CA ALA A 291 7.28 20.90 20.51
C ALA A 291 5.81 20.77 20.04
N GLN A 292 5.42 21.49 18.98
CA GLN A 292 4.08 21.35 18.38
C GLN A 292 3.81 19.94 17.81
N LEU A 293 4.83 19.15 17.50
CA LEU A 293 4.66 17.76 17.07
C LEU A 293 4.40 16.82 18.25
N GLN A 294 4.83 17.19 19.46
CA GLN A 294 4.71 16.40 20.69
C GLN A 294 3.36 16.63 21.41
N ASP A 295 2.75 17.82 21.27
CA ASP A 295 1.51 18.20 21.98
C ASP A 295 0.20 17.60 21.40
N ALA A 296 0.27 16.71 20.40
CA ALA A 296 -0.91 16.11 19.79
C ALA A 296 -1.49 14.96 20.64
N VAL A 297 -2.09 15.31 21.77
CA VAL A 297 -2.69 14.38 22.73
C VAL A 297 -4.14 14.06 22.34
N GLN A 298 -4.39 12.86 21.80
CA GLN A 298 -5.66 12.08 21.78
C GLN A 298 -5.69 11.08 20.61
N HIS A 299 -6.63 10.12 20.60
CA HIS A 299 -6.94 9.27 19.44
C HIS A 299 -7.21 10.12 18.19
N GLY A 300 -6.40 9.99 17.14
CA GLY A 300 -6.59 10.76 15.91
C GLY A 300 -5.36 10.92 15.02
N TYR A 301 -5.41 11.93 14.17
CA TYR A 301 -4.42 12.16 13.11
C TYR A 301 -3.80 13.57 13.20
N ALA A 302 -2.48 13.61 13.34
CA ALA A 302 -1.68 14.83 13.31
C ALA A 302 -1.18 15.15 11.89
N CYS A 303 -1.78 16.15 11.25
CA CYS A 303 -1.46 16.59 9.88
C CYS A 303 -0.28 17.60 9.88
N ILE A 304 0.91 17.12 10.24
CA ILE A 304 2.10 17.95 10.52
C ILE A 304 3.14 17.99 9.39
N GLY A 305 2.84 17.44 8.20
CA GLY A 305 3.84 17.28 7.12
C GLY A 305 4.51 18.59 6.66
N ARG A 306 3.82 19.73 6.71
CA ARG A 306 4.41 21.05 6.36
C ARG A 306 5.36 21.55 7.45
N ALA A 307 4.98 21.37 8.72
CA ALA A 307 5.85 21.68 9.85
C ALA A 307 7.13 20.82 9.79
N ASN A 308 6.97 19.53 9.51
CA ASN A 308 8.11 18.61 9.34
C ASN A 308 9.03 19.03 8.18
N GLU A 309 8.46 19.36 7.01
CA GLU A 309 9.23 19.89 5.87
C GLU A 309 10.00 21.17 6.23
N THR A 310 9.37 22.10 6.94
CA THR A 310 10.01 23.36 7.36
C THR A 310 11.15 23.13 8.35
N ALA A 311 10.99 22.19 9.28
CA ALA A 311 12.06 21.81 10.20
C ALA A 311 13.22 21.12 9.47
N LEU A 312 12.92 20.18 8.56
CA LEU A 312 13.93 19.41 7.82
C LEU A 312 14.79 20.29 6.91
N ARG A 313 14.20 21.21 6.15
CA ARG A 313 14.97 22.12 5.27
C ARG A 313 16.00 22.97 6.02
N ARG A 314 15.78 23.24 7.30
CA ARG A 314 16.68 24.05 8.14
C ARG A 314 17.88 23.27 8.68
N ILE A 315 17.77 21.94 8.77
CA ILE A 315 18.82 21.08 9.34
C ILE A 315 19.57 20.27 8.28
N ILE A 316 19.05 20.20 7.05
CA ILE A 316 19.73 19.56 5.92
C ILE A 316 20.84 20.52 5.46
N PRO A 317 22.12 20.11 5.51
CA PRO A 317 23.23 20.96 5.06
C PRO A 317 23.09 21.32 3.58
N ASN A 318 23.53 22.52 3.20
CA ASN A 318 23.57 22.98 1.80
C ASN A 318 22.22 22.96 1.07
N TRP A 319 21.09 23.01 1.79
CA TRP A 319 19.74 22.95 1.23
C TRP A 319 19.53 23.89 0.03
N SER A 320 19.96 25.16 0.15
CA SER A 320 19.76 26.19 -0.86
C SER A 320 20.57 25.99 -2.15
N SER A 321 21.62 25.16 -2.13
CA SER A 321 22.42 24.85 -3.33
C SER A 321 22.01 23.55 -4.01
N MET A 322 21.11 22.78 -3.41
CA MET A 322 20.60 21.52 -3.97
C MET A 322 19.55 21.79 -5.06
N SER A 323 19.54 20.94 -6.08
CA SER A 323 18.41 20.80 -7.00
C SER A 323 17.15 20.29 -6.28
N SER A 324 15.98 20.44 -6.91
CA SER A 324 14.72 19.96 -6.32
C SER A 324 14.71 18.45 -6.06
N SER A 325 15.36 17.63 -6.90
CA SER A 325 15.43 16.17 -6.69
C SER A 325 16.33 15.81 -5.52
N GLU A 326 17.47 16.49 -5.37
CA GLU A 326 18.37 16.30 -4.23
C GLU A 326 17.71 16.73 -2.92
N GLN A 327 16.97 17.85 -2.91
CA GLN A 327 16.19 18.30 -1.76
C GLN A 327 15.15 17.26 -1.34
N ASP A 328 14.40 16.71 -2.29
CA ASP A 328 13.37 15.71 -2.02
C ASP A 328 13.98 14.42 -1.48
N TYR A 329 15.06 13.94 -2.11
CA TYR A 329 15.77 12.76 -1.64
C TYR A 329 16.35 12.95 -0.23
N ALA A 330 17.05 14.07 0.02
CA ALA A 330 17.61 14.37 1.34
C ALA A 330 16.52 14.43 2.43
N MET A 331 15.35 14.99 2.10
CA MET A 331 14.21 15.00 3.01
C MET A 331 13.70 13.59 3.29
N VAL A 332 13.54 12.76 2.26
CA VAL A 332 13.13 11.35 2.42
C VAL A 332 14.07 10.58 3.33
N MET A 333 15.38 10.70 3.12
CA MET A 333 16.38 10.04 3.96
C MET A 333 16.27 10.47 5.43
N LYS A 334 16.10 11.77 5.71
CA LYS A 334 15.89 12.26 7.07
C LYS A 334 14.57 11.78 7.68
N MET A 335 13.50 11.72 6.90
CA MET A 335 12.21 11.20 7.37
C MET A 335 12.28 9.70 7.69
N GLN A 336 13.01 8.91 6.90
CA GLN A 336 13.23 7.49 7.17
C GLN A 336 14.00 7.30 8.49
N THR A 337 15.09 8.06 8.71
CA THR A 337 15.83 8.03 9.98
C THR A 337 14.93 8.42 11.15
N ARG A 338 14.13 9.49 11.02
CA ARG A 338 13.18 9.92 12.06
C ARG A 338 12.13 8.86 12.36
N ALA A 339 11.55 8.23 11.32
CA ALA A 339 10.55 7.18 11.50
C ALA A 339 11.12 5.95 12.21
N ALA A 340 12.35 5.54 11.86
CA ALA A 340 13.03 4.43 12.52
C ALA A 340 13.34 4.75 14.00
N HIS A 341 13.87 5.94 14.28
CA HIS A 341 14.17 6.38 15.65
C HIS A 341 12.90 6.46 16.51
N PHE A 342 11.83 7.04 15.95
CA PHE A 342 10.56 7.14 16.65
C PHE A 342 9.97 5.76 16.96
N ALA A 343 10.01 4.84 15.99
CA ALA A 343 9.52 3.47 16.20
C ALA A 343 10.32 2.72 17.28
N ALA A 344 11.64 2.89 17.34
CA ALA A 344 12.47 2.29 18.39
C ALA A 344 12.08 2.80 19.79
N ARG A 345 11.86 4.11 19.94
CA ARG A 345 11.50 4.72 21.24
C ARG A 345 10.11 4.32 21.75
N VAL A 346 9.15 4.08 20.85
CA VAL A 346 7.86 3.49 21.24
C VAL A 346 8.07 2.11 21.87
N VAL A 347 8.93 1.28 21.28
CA VAL A 347 9.24 -0.06 21.81
C VAL A 347 10.05 -0.02 23.11
N GLU A 348 10.95 0.95 23.26
CA GLU A 348 11.90 1.02 24.39
C GLU A 348 11.31 1.61 25.68
N GLY A 349 10.14 2.27 25.65
CA GLY A 349 9.52 2.79 26.88
C GLY A 349 8.51 3.91 26.72
N ASN A 350 8.01 4.21 25.52
CA ASN A 350 7.05 5.28 25.25
C ASN A 350 7.52 6.69 25.66
N GLU A 351 8.84 6.93 25.74
CA GLU A 351 9.47 8.18 26.21
C GLU A 351 9.22 9.42 25.32
N ASP A 352 8.48 9.27 24.23
CA ASP A 352 8.32 10.26 23.16
C ASP A 352 6.90 10.39 22.64
N LEU A 353 5.97 9.69 23.29
CA LEU A 353 4.57 9.75 22.97
C LEU A 353 3.94 10.96 23.69
N PRO A 354 2.98 11.65 23.05
CA PRO A 354 2.17 12.64 23.74
C PRO A 354 1.59 12.04 25.03
N ASP A 355 1.58 12.80 26.13
CA ASP A 355 1.11 12.33 27.44
C ASP A 355 -0.24 11.58 27.34
N GLY A 356 -0.26 10.32 27.78
CA GLY A 356 -1.45 9.47 27.77
C GLY A 356 -1.66 8.60 26.53
N VAL A 357 -0.83 8.74 25.47
CA VAL A 357 -0.83 7.79 24.35
C VAL A 357 0.01 6.57 24.75
N LEU A 358 -0.66 5.43 25.00
CA LEU A 358 0.00 4.14 25.18
C LEU A 358 -0.04 3.38 23.85
N ALA A 359 1.10 3.33 23.16
CA ALA A 359 1.29 2.46 22.01
C ALA A 359 2.23 1.33 22.40
N GLU A 360 1.98 0.14 21.85
CA GLU A 360 2.88 -1.00 22.03
C GLU A 360 3.70 -1.25 20.77
N LEU A 361 3.24 -0.73 19.62
CA LEU A 361 3.86 -0.92 18.33
C LEU A 361 3.77 0.38 17.52
N ALA A 362 4.80 0.63 16.71
CA ALA A 362 4.83 1.71 15.75
C ALA A 362 5.24 1.19 14.37
N GLU A 363 4.49 1.58 13.34
CA GLU A 363 4.73 1.20 11.95
C GLU A 363 4.72 2.46 11.08
N HIS A 364 5.54 2.52 10.03
CA HIS A 364 5.37 3.57 9.03
C HIS A 364 4.61 3.04 7.82
N LYS A 365 3.76 3.88 7.23
CA LYS A 365 3.15 3.62 5.93
C LYS A 365 3.86 4.35 4.83
N GLN A 366 4.12 3.62 3.76
CA GLN A 366 4.71 4.19 2.57
C GLN A 366 3.77 5.19 1.92
N LEU A 367 4.34 6.28 1.46
CA LEU A 367 3.63 7.27 0.68
C LEU A 367 3.41 6.73 -0.74
N GLY A 368 2.17 6.78 -1.21
CA GLY A 368 1.84 6.33 -2.56
C GLY A 368 0.54 6.92 -3.09
N ALA A 369 0.12 6.40 -4.24
CA ALA A 369 -1.17 6.69 -4.84
C ALA A 369 -1.87 5.39 -5.24
N MET A 370 -3.18 5.31 -4.98
CA MET A 370 -4.08 4.33 -5.56
C MET A 370 -4.69 4.95 -6.81
N VAL A 371 -4.60 4.26 -7.94
CA VAL A 371 -5.10 4.76 -9.23
C VAL A 371 -6.07 3.77 -9.87
N VAL A 372 -7.11 4.31 -10.49
CA VAL A 372 -8.03 3.55 -11.34
C VAL A 372 -7.63 3.74 -12.79
N LEU A 373 -7.25 2.64 -13.43
CA LEU A 373 -6.73 2.61 -14.79
C LEU A 373 -7.74 1.94 -15.73
N ARG A 374 -7.92 2.51 -16.92
CA ARG A 374 -8.79 1.97 -17.99
C ARG A 374 -8.02 1.81 -19.28
N LYS A 375 -8.50 0.94 -20.17
CA LYS A 375 -7.98 0.91 -21.55
C LYS A 375 -8.32 2.24 -22.22
N GLY A 376 -7.30 2.85 -22.82
CA GLY A 376 -7.47 3.98 -23.74
C GLY A 376 -7.88 3.55 -25.12
#